data_AF-A0A2G9RI72-F1
#
_entry.id   AF-A0A2G9RI72-F1
#
_cell.length_a   1.000
_cell.length_b   1.000
_cell.length_c   1.000
_cell.angle_alpha   90.00
_cell.angle_beta   90.00
_cell.angle_gamma   90.00
#
_symmetry.space_group_name_H-M   'P 1'
#
loop_
_entity.id
_entity.type
_entity.pdbx_description
1 polymer ?
#
loop_
_entity_poly.entity_id
_entity_poly.type
_entity_poly.pdbx_seq_one_letter_code
_entity_poly.pdbx_strand_id
1 'polypeptide(L)'
;MQKLSQQTEEDERTVNKYREETARIRRDIHELRNSPKIFQKTKCSICSSALELPSVHFLCGHSFHQHCFESYADSDSDCPTCLPENRQVLDMIRAQEEKKDLYDHFQHQLKYSNDGFSVVADYFGRGVFNKLTLITDAPTEKSRITKDVGLQRDLLMNTRRNV
;
A
#
# COMPACT_ATOMS: atom_id res chain seq x y z
N MET A 1 -12.82 14.31 28.67
CA MET A 1 -14.10 13.97 27.99
C MET A 1 -14.25 14.63 26.61
N GLN A 2 -14.17 15.96 26.47
CA GLN A 2 -14.36 16.62 25.14
C GLN A 2 -13.39 16.18 24.04
N LYS A 3 -12.09 16.01 24.35
CA LYS A 3 -11.08 15.60 23.36
C LYS A 3 -11.30 14.19 22.80
N LEU A 4 -11.77 13.26 23.65
CA LEU A 4 -12.07 11.88 23.22
C LEU A 4 -13.28 11.87 22.28
N SER A 5 -14.33 12.64 22.61
CA SER A 5 -15.51 12.78 21.76
C SER A 5 -15.19 13.34 20.37
N GLN A 6 -14.29 14.33 20.28
CA GLN A 6 -13.84 14.88 19.00
C GLN A 6 -13.06 13.86 18.18
N GLN A 7 -12.17 13.09 18.81
CA GLN A 7 -11.41 12.05 18.14
C GLN A 7 -12.33 10.96 17.59
N THR A 8 -13.31 10.50 18.38
CA THR A 8 -14.29 9.51 17.94
C THR A 8 -15.09 10.00 16.74
N GLU A 9 -15.51 11.27 16.73
CA GLU A 9 -16.25 11.84 15.60
C GLU A 9 -15.39 11.93 14.33
N GLU A 10 -14.10 12.27 14.44
CA GLU A 10 -13.18 12.29 13.30
C GLU A 10 -12.91 10.89 12.74
N ASP A 11 -12.73 9.91 13.64
CA ASP A 11 -12.56 8.50 13.28
C ASP A 11 -13.81 7.97 12.57
N GLU A 12 -15.01 8.27 13.08
CA GLU A 12 -16.29 7.89 12.46
C GLU A 12 -16.45 8.49 11.06
N ARG A 13 -16.12 9.78 10.89
CA ARG A 13 -16.13 10.44 9.56
C ARG A 13 -15.18 9.76 8.59
N THR A 14 -13.99 9.40 9.07
CA THR A 14 -12.97 8.71 8.28
C THR A 14 -13.43 7.31 7.87
N VAL A 15 -14.02 6.55 8.80
CA VAL A 15 -14.60 5.23 8.53
C VAL A 15 -15.70 5.31 7.48
N ASN A 16 -16.60 6.28 7.60
CA ASN A 16 -17.69 6.47 6.63
C ASN A 16 -17.15 6.79 5.24
N LYS A 17 -16.18 7.71 5.14
CA LYS A 17 -15.51 8.02 3.87
C LYS A 17 -14.89 6.77 3.22
N TYR A 18 -14.14 5.97 3.99
CA TYR A 18 -13.52 4.75 3.45
C TYR A 18 -14.55 3.70 3.03
N ARG A 19 -15.68 3.59 3.74
CA ARG A 19 -16.78 2.69 3.34
C ARG A 19 -17.38 3.10 2.01
N GLU A 20 -17.65 4.39 1.83
CA GLU A 20 -18.19 4.93 0.57
C GLU A 20 -17.22 4.74 -0.60
N GLU A 21 -15.93 5.05 -0.39
CA GLU A 21 -14.89 4.83 -1.40
C GLU A 21 -14.76 3.34 -1.76
N THR A 22 -14.79 2.45 -0.77
CA THR A 22 -14.75 1.00 -0.99
C THR A 22 -15.96 0.53 -1.80
N ALA A 23 -17.16 1.02 -1.46
CA ALA A 23 -18.38 0.68 -2.19
C ALA A 23 -18.36 1.20 -3.63
N ARG A 24 -17.78 2.39 -3.87
CA ARG A 24 -17.55 2.92 -5.21
C ARG A 24 -16.58 2.03 -5.99
N ILE A 25 -15.40 1.75 -5.46
CA ILE A 25 -14.38 0.93 -6.12
C ILE A 25 -14.93 -0.47 -6.46
N ARG A 26 -15.71 -1.08 -5.58
CA ARG A 26 -16.35 -2.39 -5.86
C ARG A 26 -17.33 -2.33 -7.04
N ARG A 27 -18.09 -1.23 -7.16
CA ARG A 27 -18.96 -1.02 -8.32
C ARG A 27 -18.14 -0.83 -9.58
N ASP A 28 -17.07 -0.04 -9.53
CA ASP A 28 -16.18 0.19 -10.67
C ASP A 28 -15.54 -1.13 -11.15
N ILE A 29 -15.08 -1.99 -10.22
CA ILE A 29 -14.55 -3.32 -10.56
C ILE A 29 -15.63 -4.19 -11.24
N HIS A 30 -16.86 -4.16 -10.73
CA HIS A 30 -17.96 -4.92 -11.30
C HIS A 30 -18.30 -4.44 -12.72
N GLU A 31 -18.33 -3.13 -12.93
CA GLU A 31 -18.59 -2.53 -14.24
C GLU A 31 -17.48 -2.89 -15.23
N LEU A 32 -16.21 -2.74 -14.84
CA LEU A 32 -15.04 -3.08 -15.67
C LEU A 32 -15.01 -4.56 -16.08
N ARG A 33 -15.53 -5.46 -15.23
CA ARG A 33 -15.54 -6.90 -15.50
C ARG A 33 -16.69 -7.33 -16.42
N ASN A 34 -17.84 -6.66 -16.31
CA ASN A 34 -19.10 -7.16 -16.89
C ASN A 34 -19.68 -6.24 -17.97
N SER A 35 -19.13 -5.03 -18.16
CA SER A 35 -19.66 -4.05 -19.11
C SER A 35 -18.62 -3.74 -20.20
N PRO A 36 -19.04 -3.58 -21.46
CA PRO A 36 -18.14 -3.13 -22.51
C PRO A 36 -17.69 -1.69 -22.24
N LYS A 37 -16.42 -1.41 -22.52
CA LYS A 37 -15.84 -0.07 -22.35
C LYS A 37 -15.62 0.61 -23.69
N ILE A 38 -16.13 1.82 -23.84
CA ILE A 38 -15.94 2.64 -25.05
C ILE A 38 -14.68 3.50 -24.86
N PHE A 39 -13.75 3.40 -25.82
CA PHE A 39 -12.56 4.25 -25.87
C PHE A 39 -12.79 5.42 -26.82
N GLN A 40 -12.98 6.63 -26.26
CA GLN A 40 -13.22 7.85 -27.05
C GLN A 40 -11.96 8.73 -27.19
N LYS A 41 -10.85 8.38 -26.53
CA LYS A 41 -9.61 9.17 -26.62
C LYS A 41 -9.05 9.10 -28.04
N THR A 42 -8.81 10.26 -28.62
CA THR A 42 -8.26 10.42 -29.98
C THR A 42 -6.77 10.78 -29.98
N LYS A 43 -6.12 10.84 -28.81
CA LYS A 43 -4.70 11.21 -28.66
C LYS A 43 -3.93 10.18 -27.84
N CYS A 44 -2.68 9.94 -28.25
CA CYS A 44 -1.77 9.04 -27.58
C CYS A 44 -1.34 9.64 -26.24
N SER A 45 -1.34 8.85 -25.18
CA SER A 45 -1.04 9.34 -23.82
C SER A 45 0.47 9.53 -23.58
N ILE A 46 1.33 9.15 -24.54
CA ILE A 46 2.79 9.35 -24.50
C ILE A 46 3.19 10.55 -25.37
N CYS A 47 2.92 10.51 -26.67
CA CYS A 47 3.37 11.54 -27.61
C CYS A 47 2.36 12.69 -27.81
N SER A 48 1.14 12.58 -27.27
CA SER A 48 0.04 13.56 -27.41
C SER A 48 -0.47 13.82 -28.84
N SER A 49 0.10 13.16 -29.85
CA SER A 49 -0.37 13.18 -31.24
C SER A 49 -1.68 12.41 -31.42
N ALA A 50 -2.37 12.67 -32.52
CA ALA A 50 -3.58 11.94 -32.89
C ALA A 50 -3.30 10.44 -32.96
N LEU A 51 -4.18 9.63 -32.36
CA LEU A 51 -4.09 8.18 -32.40
C LEU A 51 -4.36 7.69 -33.82
N GLU A 52 -3.46 6.86 -34.30
CA GLU A 52 -3.57 6.11 -35.54
C GLU A 52 -3.48 4.62 -35.24
N LEU A 53 -4.05 3.81 -36.13
CA LEU A 53 -4.00 2.37 -36.00
C LEU A 53 -2.63 1.86 -36.48
N PRO A 54 -2.05 0.84 -35.82
CA PRO A 54 -2.59 0.10 -34.67
C PRO A 54 -2.41 0.82 -33.32
N SER A 55 -3.42 0.69 -32.45
CA SER A 55 -3.45 1.31 -31.11
C SER A 55 -3.74 0.29 -30.01
N VAL A 56 -3.18 0.57 -28.83
CA VAL A 56 -3.38 -0.23 -27.61
C VAL A 56 -4.19 0.58 -26.60
N HIS A 57 -5.24 -0.02 -26.04
CA HIS A 57 -6.16 0.63 -25.11
C HIS A 57 -6.24 -0.15 -23.80
N PHE A 58 -6.10 0.56 -22.68
CA PHE A 58 -6.22 0.00 -21.34
C PHE A 58 -7.54 0.37 -20.71
N LEU A 59 -8.11 -0.50 -19.87
CA LEU A 59 -9.36 -0.24 -19.16
C LEU A 59 -9.29 0.96 -18.19
N CYS A 60 -8.11 1.46 -17.84
CA CYS A 60 -7.95 2.75 -17.15
C CYS A 60 -8.30 3.97 -18.04
N GLY A 61 -8.52 3.76 -19.34
CA GLY A 61 -8.87 4.79 -20.31
C GLY A 61 -7.67 5.44 -21.01
N HIS A 62 -6.44 4.99 -20.74
CA HIS A 62 -5.26 5.40 -21.50
C HIS A 62 -5.17 4.65 -22.83
N SER A 63 -4.70 5.36 -23.84
CA SER A 63 -4.63 4.88 -25.22
C SER A 63 -3.31 5.32 -25.82
N PHE A 64 -2.69 4.42 -26.57
CA PHE A 64 -1.33 4.58 -27.08
C PHE A 64 -1.25 4.08 -28.53
N HIS A 65 -0.35 4.66 -29.31
CA HIS A 65 0.11 3.98 -30.53
C HIS A 65 0.83 2.70 -30.14
N GLN A 66 0.71 1.65 -30.94
CA GLN A 66 1.44 0.39 -30.69
C GLN A 66 2.95 0.64 -30.52
N HIS A 67 3.55 1.44 -31.40
CA HIS A 67 4.98 1.76 -31.33
C HIS A 67 5.36 2.55 -30.05
N CYS A 68 4.52 3.51 -29.64
CA CYS A 68 4.74 4.23 -28.39
C CYS A 68 4.60 3.31 -27.18
N PHE A 69 3.70 2.33 -27.23
CA PHE A 69 3.56 1.35 -26.15
C PHE A 69 4.80 0.46 -26.05
N GLU A 70 5.22 -0.17 -27.14
CA GLU A 70 6.39 -1.06 -27.19
C GLU A 70 7.69 -0.38 -26.74
N SER A 71 7.83 0.93 -26.98
CA SER A 71 9.04 1.69 -26.63
C SER A 71 9.11 2.10 -25.15
N TYR A 72 7.98 2.17 -24.45
CA TYR A 72 7.88 2.77 -23.10
C TYR A 72 7.27 1.84 -22.04
N ALA A 73 6.64 0.74 -22.44
CA ALA A 73 6.03 -0.19 -21.50
C ALA A 73 7.05 -1.23 -21.00
N ASP A 74 7.03 -1.46 -19.69
CA ASP A 74 7.84 -2.52 -19.05
C ASP A 74 7.23 -3.91 -19.25
N SER A 75 5.92 -3.99 -19.53
CA SER A 75 5.17 -5.23 -19.71
C SER A 75 4.00 -5.05 -20.68
N ASP A 76 3.54 -6.14 -21.29
CA ASP A 76 2.41 -6.14 -22.23
C ASP A 76 1.05 -5.95 -21.55
N SER A 77 0.99 -6.07 -20.22
CA SER A 77 -0.25 -6.05 -19.44
C SER A 77 -0.47 -4.77 -18.64
N ASP A 78 0.55 -3.92 -18.52
CA ASP A 78 0.50 -2.74 -17.64
C ASP A 78 0.46 -1.43 -18.43
N CYS A 79 -0.40 -0.53 -17.96
CA CYS A 79 -0.47 0.81 -18.53
C CYS A 79 0.77 1.63 -18.10
N PRO A 80 1.63 2.10 -19.03
CA PRO A 80 2.87 2.81 -18.69
C PRO A 80 2.62 4.14 -17.95
N THR A 81 1.44 4.74 -18.13
CA THR A 81 1.05 5.97 -17.41
C THR A 81 0.64 5.70 -15.96
N CYS A 82 -0.03 4.58 -15.68
CA CYS A 82 -0.54 4.28 -14.32
C CYS A 82 0.41 3.42 -13.49
N LEU A 83 1.29 2.64 -14.14
CA LEU A 83 2.20 1.71 -13.47
C LEU A 83 3.06 2.36 -12.38
N PRO A 84 3.65 3.57 -12.55
CA PRO A 84 4.48 4.18 -11.52
C PRO A 84 3.73 4.42 -10.19
N GLU A 85 2.49 4.90 -10.27
CA GLU A 85 1.63 5.16 -9.12
C GLU A 85 1.11 3.84 -8.51
N ASN A 86 0.65 2.92 -9.37
CA ASN A 86 0.18 1.61 -8.95
C ASN A 86 1.27 0.81 -8.23
N ARG A 87 2.53 0.90 -8.67
CA ARG A 87 3.67 0.21 -8.04
C ARG A 87 3.87 0.67 -6.60
N GLN A 88 3.76 1.96 -6.32
CA GLN A 88 3.87 2.48 -4.95
C GLN A 88 2.79 1.91 -4.04
N VAL A 89 1.56 1.82 -4.55
CA VAL A 89 0.43 1.23 -3.80
C VAL A 89 0.64 -0.26 -3.57
N LEU A 90 1.05 -1.01 -4.59
CA LEU A 90 1.33 -2.45 -4.49
C LEU A 90 2.47 -2.75 -3.52
N ASP A 91 3.54 -1.95 -3.53
CA ASP A 91 4.66 -2.08 -2.60
C ASP A 91 4.23 -1.77 -1.16
N MET A 92 3.33 -0.79 -0.98
CA MET A 92 2.75 -0.49 0.33
C MET A 92 1.87 -1.65 0.83
N ILE A 93 1.03 -2.23 -0.03
CA ILE A 93 0.19 -3.39 0.32
C ILE A 93 1.07 -4.57 0.74
N ARG A 94 2.09 -4.89 -0.06
CA ARG A 94 3.04 -5.98 0.25
C ARG A 94 3.73 -5.76 1.60
N ALA A 95 4.19 -4.54 1.86
CA ALA A 95 4.82 -4.20 3.13
C ALA A 95 3.85 -4.26 4.32
N GLN A 96 2.55 -4.06 4.11
CA GLN A 96 1.52 -4.24 5.14
C GLN A 96 1.21 -5.72 5.38
N GLU A 97 1.14 -6.53 4.34
CA GLU A 97 0.92 -7.98 4.42
C GLU A 97 2.07 -8.67 5.18
N GLU A 98 3.33 -8.36 4.82
CA GLU A 98 4.51 -8.88 5.51
C GLU A 98 4.49 -8.56 7.02
N LYS A 99 4.04 -7.36 7.39
CA LYS A 99 3.91 -6.96 8.81
C LYS A 99 2.78 -7.69 9.52
N LYS A 100 1.65 -7.92 8.84
CA LYS A 100 0.52 -8.66 9.40
C LYS A 100 0.92 -10.09 9.71
N ASP A 101 1.64 -10.75 8.80
CA ASP A 101 2.10 -12.12 9.01
C ASP A 101 3.05 -12.22 10.22
N LEU A 102 3.94 -11.25 10.39
CA LEU A 102 4.80 -11.14 11.58
C LEU A 102 3.99 -10.94 12.87
N TYR A 103 2.95 -10.10 12.83
CA TYR A 103 2.08 -9.86 13.97
C TYR A 103 1.30 -11.12 14.36
N ASP A 104 0.71 -11.81 13.39
CA ASP A 104 -0.03 -13.05 13.62
C ASP A 104 0.89 -14.15 14.17
N HIS A 105 2.13 -14.22 13.68
CA HIS A 105 3.15 -15.14 14.21
C HIS A 105 3.55 -14.83 15.66
N PHE A 106 3.80 -13.55 15.98
CA PHE A 106 4.06 -13.10 17.34
C PHE A 106 2.90 -13.43 18.28
N GLN A 107 1.66 -13.12 17.88
CA GLN A 107 0.46 -13.40 18.67
C GLN A 107 0.28 -14.90 18.93
N HIS A 108 0.55 -15.72 17.92
CA HIS A 108 0.52 -17.17 18.07
C HIS A 108 1.58 -17.64 19.08
N GLN A 109 2.84 -17.22 18.93
CA GLN A 109 3.91 -17.61 19.85
C GLN A 109 3.65 -17.12 21.28
N LEU A 110 3.13 -15.91 21.45
CA LEU A 110 2.81 -15.36 22.77
C LEU A 110 1.67 -16.13 23.46
N LYS A 111 0.66 -16.58 22.70
CA LYS A 111 -0.48 -17.34 23.25
C LYS A 111 -0.12 -18.75 23.70
N TYR A 112 0.81 -19.39 23.01
CA TYR A 112 1.18 -20.79 23.26
C TYR A 112 2.53 -20.96 23.97
N SER A 113 3.23 -19.87 24.31
CA SER A 113 4.47 -19.96 25.07
C SER A 113 4.19 -20.17 26.56
N ASN A 114 5.06 -20.95 27.20
CA ASN A 114 5.06 -21.08 28.66
C ASN A 114 5.60 -19.80 29.34
N ASP A 115 6.44 -19.04 28.63
CA ASP A 115 6.97 -17.75 29.07
C ASP A 115 6.71 -16.68 28.00
N GLY A 116 5.71 -15.83 28.25
CA GLY A 116 5.37 -14.72 27.36
C GLY A 116 6.40 -13.59 27.40
N PHE A 117 7.11 -13.41 28.51
CA PHE A 117 8.10 -12.34 28.65
C PHE A 117 9.32 -12.60 27.77
N SER A 118 9.81 -13.85 27.72
CA SER A 118 10.92 -14.23 26.82
C SER A 118 10.57 -14.00 25.35
N VAL A 119 9.33 -14.30 24.93
CA VAL A 119 8.86 -14.05 23.55
C VAL A 119 8.86 -12.55 23.24
N VAL A 120 8.33 -11.73 24.15
CA VAL A 120 8.35 -10.27 23.98
C VAL A 120 9.77 -9.73 23.92
N ALA A 121 10.67 -10.20 24.80
CA ALA A 121 12.06 -9.77 24.85
C ALA A 121 12.84 -10.15 23.58
N ASP A 122 12.62 -11.34 23.02
CA ASP A 122 13.22 -11.77 21.76
C ASP A 122 12.77 -10.89 20.59
N TYR A 123 11.47 -10.60 20.46
CA TYR A 123 10.95 -9.73 19.40
C TYR A 123 11.37 -8.26 19.56
N PHE A 124 11.44 -7.78 20.80
CA PHE A 124 11.95 -6.46 21.11
C PHE A 124 13.45 -6.34 20.78
N GLY A 125 14.25 -7.34 21.16
CA GLY A 125 15.68 -7.42 20.84
C GLY A 125 15.97 -7.49 19.33
N ARG A 126 15.05 -8.07 18.55
CA ARG A 126 15.10 -8.08 17.08
C ARG A 126 14.62 -6.77 16.43
N GLY A 127 14.15 -5.81 17.22
CA GLY A 127 13.69 -4.51 16.72
C GLY A 127 12.39 -4.57 15.92
N VAL A 128 11.59 -5.62 16.06
CA VAL A 128 10.33 -5.83 15.29
C VAL A 128 9.30 -4.72 15.61
N PHE A 129 9.38 -4.12 16.79
CA PHE A 129 8.49 -3.05 17.25
C PHE A 129 9.07 -1.63 17.14
N ASN A 130 10.23 -1.43 16.51
CA ASN A 130 10.96 -0.14 16.50
C ASN A 130 10.25 1.04 15.82
N LYS A 131 9.00 0.89 15.39
CA LYS A 131 8.10 2.00 15.09
C LYS A 131 6.78 1.78 15.81
N LEU A 132 6.70 2.15 17.09
CA LEU A 132 5.48 2.66 17.71
C LEU A 132 5.85 3.49 18.96
N THR A 133 5.51 4.77 18.85
CA THR A 133 5.20 5.75 19.89
C THR A 133 5.17 5.17 21.31
N LEU A 134 6.10 5.65 22.14
CA LEU A 134 6.04 5.55 23.60
C LEU A 134 4.71 6.15 24.09
N ILE A 135 3.65 5.34 24.16
CA ILE A 135 2.49 5.63 25.02
C ILE A 135 2.87 5.12 26.40
N THR A 136 3.78 5.85 27.04
CA THR A 136 3.90 5.87 28.49
C THR A 136 3.68 7.31 28.87
N ASP A 137 2.54 7.60 29.51
CA ASP A 137 2.22 8.93 30.01
C ASP A 137 3.37 9.46 30.88
N ALA A 138 4.06 10.49 30.40
CA ALA A 138 4.86 11.41 31.22
C ALA A 138 5.01 12.76 30.49
N PRO A 139 5.10 13.88 31.23
CA PRO A 139 4.57 15.17 30.80
C PRO A 139 5.54 15.98 29.93
N THR A 140 4.92 16.72 28.99
CA THR A 140 5.41 17.95 28.35
C THR A 140 6.86 17.95 27.85
N GLU A 141 7.06 17.79 26.54
CA GLU A 141 7.80 18.78 25.74
C GLU A 141 7.65 18.57 24.23
N LYS A 142 7.70 19.69 23.51
CA LYS A 142 7.46 19.80 22.07
C LYS A 142 8.61 19.16 21.30
N SER A 143 8.32 18.25 20.37
CA SER A 143 9.25 17.97 19.27
C SER A 143 8.49 17.67 17.98
N ARG A 144 8.63 18.61 17.03
CA ARG A 144 8.28 18.44 15.63
C ARG A 144 9.29 17.48 15.02
N ILE A 145 8.87 16.32 14.51
CA ILE A 145 9.71 15.51 13.62
C ILE A 145 8.92 15.13 12.37
N THR A 146 9.55 15.49 11.26
CA THR A 146 9.22 15.36 9.86
C THR A 146 9.02 13.91 9.44
N LYS A 147 8.06 13.70 8.53
CA LYS A 147 7.90 12.47 7.76
C LYS A 147 9.13 12.27 6.90
N ASP A 148 9.89 11.21 7.15
CA ASP A 148 10.74 10.60 6.14
C ASP A 148 10.59 9.08 6.18
N VAL A 149 10.26 8.52 5.04
CA VAL A 149 10.00 7.11 4.79
C VAL A 149 11.07 6.65 3.83
N GLY A 150 12.15 6.12 4.40
CA GLY A 150 13.24 5.54 3.64
C GLY A 150 14.31 5.08 4.62
N LEU A 151 14.95 3.95 4.30
CA LEU A 151 16.13 3.41 4.97
C LEU A 151 15.88 2.68 6.29
N GLN A 152 15.51 1.39 6.20
CA GLN A 152 16.28 0.32 6.84
C GLN A 152 15.81 -1.03 6.28
N ARG A 153 16.39 -1.47 5.15
CA ARG A 153 15.94 -2.69 4.43
C ARG A 153 16.89 -3.90 4.51
N ASP A 154 18.07 -3.80 5.11
CA ASP A 154 19.15 -4.77 4.82
C ASP A 154 19.63 -5.67 5.98
N LEU A 155 18.77 -6.14 6.89
CA LEU A 155 19.24 -7.03 7.97
C LEU A 155 18.48 -8.34 8.18
N LEU A 156 17.57 -8.75 7.28
CA LEU A 156 16.74 -9.95 7.52
C LEU A 156 16.95 -11.13 6.56
N MET A 157 17.99 -11.12 5.71
CA MET A 157 18.19 -12.20 4.72
C MET A 157 19.31 -13.21 5.04
N ASN A 158 20.02 -13.12 6.17
CA ASN A 158 21.02 -14.14 6.51
C ASN A 158 20.86 -14.70 7.92
N THR A 159 20.18 -15.83 8.02
CA THR A 159 20.59 -16.86 8.99
C THR A 159 20.34 -18.25 8.38
N ARG A 160 21.28 -18.69 7.54
CA ARG A 160 21.52 -20.12 7.31
C ARG A 160 22.62 -20.59 8.24
N ARG A 161 22.29 -21.66 8.98
CA ARG A 161 23.17 -22.73 9.50
C ARG A 161 24.21 -22.32 10.55
N ASN A 162 24.04 -22.87 11.75
CA ASN A 162 25.00 -23.86 12.23
C ASN A 162 24.35 -24.80 13.24
N VAL A 163 24.86 -26.03 13.19
CA VAL A 163 24.60 -27.21 14.03
C VAL A 163 24.86 -26.88 15.50
#